data_AF-A0A101XXV6-F1
#
_entry.id   AF-A0A101XXV6-F1
#
_cell.length_a   1.000
_cell.length_b   1.000
_cell.length_c   1.000
_cell.angle_alpha   90.00
_cell.angle_beta   90.00
_cell.angle_gamma   90.00
#
_symmetry.space_group_name_H-M   'P 1'
#
loop_
_entity.id
_entity.type
_entity.pdbx_description
1 polymer ?
#
loop_
_entity_poly.entity_id
_entity_poly.type
_entity_poly.pdbx_seq_one_letter_code
_entity_poly.pdbx_strand_id
1 'polypeptide(L)'
;MKKLIIASSIALLLAGCGTSAADQAAELSTQAEQHYKDGDLQSAKAVYEKSLEIKEDPDVRQKLTLTESEIIALATIRQHLSDLSAANQELKQNVDSTALNETAIKIDTILNELTEVPVPEYSGVTVYLNRLKEDNDLFLLKSDVELFMLSAQTGLEVDAVKLNKSIQTFLDEHSKISNYK
;
A
#
# COMPACT_ATOMS: atom_id res chain seq x y z
N MET A 1 33.44 -34.52 53.96
CA MET A 1 34.46 -34.01 53.02
C MET A 1 35.26 -35.16 52.44
N LYS A 2 35.04 -35.52 51.17
CA LYS A 2 36.06 -35.95 50.20
C LYS A 2 35.37 -36.35 48.90
N LYS A 3 35.81 -35.68 47.83
CA LYS A 3 35.39 -35.87 46.44
C LYS A 3 35.94 -37.21 45.95
N LEU A 4 35.17 -37.93 45.13
CA LEU A 4 35.74 -38.85 44.15
C LEU A 4 34.84 -38.87 42.92
N ILE A 5 35.27 -38.07 41.96
CA ILE A 5 34.80 -38.01 40.58
C ILE A 5 35.41 -39.23 39.88
N ILE A 6 34.59 -40.10 39.33
CA ILE A 6 35.02 -41.05 38.30
C ILE A 6 34.28 -40.65 37.03
N ALA A 7 35.06 -40.07 36.12
CA ALA A 7 34.68 -39.83 34.75
C ALA A 7 34.43 -41.16 34.05
N SER A 8 33.30 -41.29 33.37
CA SER A 8 33.17 -42.21 32.26
C SER A 8 32.62 -41.43 31.08
N SER A 9 33.54 -41.03 30.23
CA SER A 9 33.34 -40.38 28.95
C SER A 9 32.37 -41.17 28.09
N ILE A 10 31.29 -40.54 27.66
CA ILE A 10 30.70 -40.81 26.35
C ILE A 10 30.74 -39.49 25.58
N ALA A 11 31.85 -39.32 24.87
CA ALA A 11 31.92 -38.47 23.71
C ALA A 11 31.16 -39.18 22.58
N LEU A 12 29.96 -38.71 22.30
CA LEU A 12 29.24 -38.92 21.04
C LEU A 12 28.92 -37.49 20.58
N LEU A 13 29.82 -36.82 19.86
CA LEU A 13 29.80 -36.79 18.40
C LEU A 13 28.36 -36.73 17.87
N LEU A 14 27.71 -35.59 18.03
CA LEU A 14 26.73 -35.12 17.05
C LEU A 14 27.22 -33.78 16.53
N ALA A 15 27.60 -33.83 15.27
CA ALA A 15 28.16 -32.75 14.49
C ALA A 15 27.32 -31.48 14.63
N GLY A 16 28.00 -30.34 14.72
CA GLY A 16 27.36 -29.06 14.43
C GLY A 16 26.85 -29.08 12.99
N CYS A 17 25.54 -29.27 12.81
CA CYS A 17 24.83 -28.80 11.63
C CYS A 17 24.74 -27.27 11.73
N GLY A 18 25.87 -26.59 11.51
CA GLY A 18 25.81 -25.18 11.18
C GLY A 18 25.15 -25.08 9.82
N THR A 19 23.89 -24.65 9.77
CA THR A 19 23.20 -24.27 8.52
C THR A 19 24.15 -23.39 7.72
N SER A 20 24.40 -23.74 6.46
CA SER A 20 25.30 -22.93 5.64
C SER A 20 24.73 -21.51 5.49
N ALA A 21 25.58 -20.53 5.19
CA ALA A 21 25.11 -19.18 4.87
C ALA A 21 24.05 -19.19 3.75
N ALA A 22 24.14 -20.16 2.82
CA ALA A 22 23.14 -20.35 1.78
C ALA A 22 21.79 -20.84 2.34
N ASP A 23 21.79 -21.77 3.29
CA ASP A 23 20.57 -22.28 3.91
C ASP A 23 19.88 -21.18 4.74
N GLN A 24 20.67 -20.38 5.48
CA GLN A 24 20.14 -19.27 6.27
C GLN A 24 19.53 -18.17 5.37
N ALA A 25 20.19 -17.81 4.28
CA ALA A 25 19.64 -16.86 3.31
C ALA A 25 18.35 -17.39 2.67
N ALA A 26 18.30 -18.68 2.29
CA ALA A 26 17.10 -19.28 1.72
C ALA A 26 15.92 -19.31 2.72
N GLU A 27 16.19 -19.58 3.99
CA GLU A 27 15.17 -19.53 5.04
C GLU A 27 14.61 -18.11 5.22
N LEU A 28 15.48 -17.10 5.27
CA LEU A 28 15.04 -15.70 5.33
C LEU A 28 14.25 -15.29 4.09
N SER A 29 14.69 -15.66 2.89
CA SER A 29 13.94 -15.40 1.65
C SER A 29 12.52 -16.00 1.71
N THR A 30 12.39 -17.21 2.25
CA THR A 30 11.08 -17.86 2.45
C THR A 30 10.22 -17.11 3.46
N GLN A 31 10.80 -16.63 4.56
CA GLN A 31 10.09 -15.80 5.54
C GLN A 31 9.64 -14.45 4.95
N ALA A 32 10.49 -13.81 4.14
CA ALA A 32 10.16 -12.57 3.44
C ALA A 32 9.00 -12.77 2.46
N GLU A 33 8.98 -13.88 1.72
CA GLU A 33 7.85 -14.23 0.86
C GLU A 33 6.56 -14.42 1.64
N GLN A 34 6.61 -14.98 2.84
CA GLN A 34 5.43 -15.12 3.68
C GLN A 34 4.89 -13.75 4.11
N HIS A 35 5.76 -12.85 4.59
CA HIS A 35 5.38 -11.47 4.90
C HIS A 35 4.77 -10.76 3.68
N TYR A 36 5.37 -10.95 2.50
CA TYR A 36 4.86 -10.38 1.25
C TYR A 36 3.45 -10.90 0.93
N LYS A 37 3.21 -12.21 1.04
CA LYS A 37 1.88 -12.82 0.82
C LYS A 37 0.85 -12.37 1.85
N ASP A 38 1.28 -12.06 3.07
CA ASP A 38 0.44 -11.54 4.15
C ASP A 38 0.18 -10.03 4.05
N GLY A 39 0.73 -9.37 3.01
CA GLY A 39 0.58 -7.93 2.77
C GLY A 39 1.45 -7.03 3.66
N ASP A 40 2.36 -7.61 4.44
CA ASP A 40 3.30 -6.90 5.30
C ASP A 40 4.59 -6.60 4.52
N LEU A 41 4.49 -5.62 3.61
CA LEU A 41 5.59 -5.29 2.70
C LEU A 41 6.82 -4.73 3.44
N GLN A 42 6.63 -4.05 4.57
CA GLN A 42 7.75 -3.50 5.35
C GLN A 42 8.58 -4.62 5.98
N SER A 43 7.93 -5.62 6.59
CA SER A 43 8.63 -6.80 7.09
C SER A 43 9.24 -7.61 5.95
N ALA A 44 8.52 -7.79 4.84
CA ALA A 44 9.05 -8.49 3.67
C ALA A 44 10.35 -7.85 3.15
N LYS A 45 10.35 -6.52 2.97
CA LYS A 45 11.53 -5.74 2.59
C LYS A 45 12.70 -6.00 3.54
N ALA A 46 12.49 -5.80 4.83
CA ALA A 46 13.56 -5.93 5.83
C ALA A 46 14.14 -7.35 5.89
N VAL A 47 13.33 -8.38 5.66
CA VAL A 47 13.79 -9.77 5.66
C VAL A 47 14.51 -10.13 4.34
N TYR A 48 14.06 -9.61 3.19
CA TYR A 48 14.81 -9.75 1.93
C TYR A 48 16.18 -9.08 1.99
N GLU A 49 16.28 -7.87 2.57
CA GLU A 49 17.57 -7.17 2.78
C GLU A 49 18.53 -8.03 3.60
N LYS A 50 18.07 -8.59 4.74
CA LYS A 50 18.88 -9.50 5.57
C LYS A 50 19.32 -10.76 4.82
N SER A 51 18.46 -11.33 3.98
CA SER A 51 18.83 -12.47 3.14
C SER A 51 20.00 -12.12 2.21
N LEU A 52 19.93 -10.95 1.56
CA LEU A 52 20.96 -10.48 0.62
C LEU A 52 22.27 -10.11 1.31
N GLU A 53 22.21 -9.59 2.53
CA GLU A 53 23.40 -9.33 3.37
C GLU A 53 24.18 -10.62 3.68
N ILE A 54 23.48 -11.74 3.88
CA ILE A 54 24.12 -13.05 4.10
C ILE A 54 24.66 -13.60 2.78
N LYS A 55 23.86 -13.54 1.72
CA LYS A 55 24.23 -14.04 0.40
C LYS A 55 23.46 -13.33 -0.70
N GLU A 56 24.20 -12.68 -1.59
CA GLU A 56 23.61 -12.07 -2.79
C GLU A 56 22.95 -13.15 -3.66
N ASP A 57 21.71 -12.87 -4.04
CA ASP A 57 20.91 -13.72 -4.92
C ASP A 57 20.07 -12.82 -5.86
N PRO A 58 20.23 -12.95 -7.19
CA PRO A 58 19.51 -12.12 -8.15
C PRO A 58 17.99 -12.21 -8.06
N ASP A 59 17.44 -13.38 -7.74
CA ASP A 59 15.99 -13.58 -7.65
C ASP A 59 15.45 -12.88 -6.38
N VAL A 60 16.18 -12.97 -5.27
CA VAL A 60 15.86 -12.24 -4.04
C VAL A 60 15.97 -10.73 -4.25
N ARG A 61 16.99 -10.27 -4.99
CA ARG A 61 17.16 -8.85 -5.36
C ARG A 61 15.95 -8.34 -6.17
N GLN A 62 15.47 -9.11 -7.14
CA GLN A 62 14.30 -8.75 -7.92
C GLN A 62 13.03 -8.65 -7.05
N LYS A 63 12.82 -9.61 -6.13
CA LYS A 63 11.69 -9.60 -5.18
C LYS A 63 11.74 -8.38 -4.25
N LEU A 64 12.93 -7.99 -3.79
CA LEU A 64 13.12 -6.78 -3.00
C LEU A 64 12.72 -5.54 -3.82
N THR A 65 13.23 -5.38 -5.04
CA THR A 65 12.90 -4.24 -5.90
C THR A 65 11.39 -4.15 -6.20
N LEU A 66 10.73 -5.29 -6.44
CA LEU A 66 9.28 -5.35 -6.59
C LEU A 66 8.57 -4.86 -5.32
N THR A 67 8.97 -5.37 -4.16
CA THR A 67 8.40 -5.01 -2.85
C THR A 67 8.55 -3.52 -2.57
N GLU A 68 9.71 -2.94 -2.86
CA GLU A 68 9.96 -1.50 -2.69
C GLU A 68 9.08 -0.65 -3.61
N SER A 69 8.89 -1.09 -4.85
CA SER A 69 8.03 -0.42 -5.81
C SER A 69 6.56 -0.42 -5.35
N GLU A 70 6.08 -1.54 -4.80
CA GLU A 70 4.74 -1.63 -4.21
C GLU A 70 4.56 -0.74 -2.97
N ILE A 71 5.58 -0.66 -2.10
CA ILE A 71 5.56 0.24 -0.95
C ILE A 71 5.37 1.69 -1.39
N ILE A 72 6.11 2.12 -2.41
CA ILE A 72 6.01 3.49 -2.95
C ILE A 72 4.62 3.72 -3.53
N ALA A 73 4.12 2.80 -4.37
CA ALA A 73 2.79 2.91 -4.97
C ALA A 73 1.68 3.00 -3.90
N LEU A 74 1.72 2.16 -2.86
CA LEU A 74 0.76 2.21 -1.76
C LEU A 74 0.83 3.51 -0.96
N ALA A 75 2.04 4.04 -0.73
CA ALA A 75 2.20 5.33 -0.08
C ALA A 75 1.54 6.45 -0.91
N THR A 76 1.75 6.45 -2.23
CA THR A 76 1.11 7.41 -3.15
C THR A 76 -0.41 7.28 -3.16
N ILE A 77 -0.95 6.06 -3.22
CA ILE A 77 -2.41 5.82 -3.15
C ILE A 77 -2.98 6.36 -1.82
N ARG A 78 -2.34 6.02 -0.69
CA ARG A 78 -2.77 6.51 0.64
C ARG A 78 -2.73 8.04 0.71
N GLN A 79 -1.72 8.67 0.10
CA GLN A 79 -1.63 10.11 0.02
C GLN A 79 -2.80 10.71 -0.78
N HIS A 80 -3.09 10.21 -1.97
CA HIS A 80 -4.24 10.68 -2.76
C HIS A 80 -5.58 10.52 -2.03
N LEU A 81 -5.79 9.41 -1.32
CA LEU A 81 -7.01 9.21 -0.51
C LEU A 81 -7.08 10.19 0.67
N SER A 82 -5.94 10.49 1.30
CA SER A 82 -5.84 11.52 2.35
C SER A 82 -6.16 12.92 1.79
N ASP A 83 -5.60 13.26 0.63
CA ASP A 83 -5.81 14.55 -0.03
C ASP A 83 -7.27 14.70 -0.49
N LEU A 84 -7.88 13.63 -0.97
CA LEU A 84 -9.31 13.57 -1.30
C LEU A 84 -10.17 13.81 -0.05
N SER A 85 -9.82 13.18 1.07
CA SER A 85 -10.50 13.42 2.35
C SER A 85 -10.36 14.87 2.81
N ALA A 86 -9.18 15.48 2.67
CA ALA A 86 -8.96 16.88 3.01
C ALA A 86 -9.79 17.82 2.12
N ALA A 87 -9.78 17.61 0.79
CA ALA A 87 -10.58 18.37 -0.15
C ALA A 87 -12.10 18.20 0.13
N ASN A 88 -12.52 17.01 0.57
CA ASN A 88 -13.90 16.77 0.97
C ASN A 88 -14.31 17.60 2.21
N GLN A 89 -13.39 17.83 3.15
CA GLN A 89 -13.64 18.72 4.29
C GLN A 89 -13.69 20.19 3.86
N GLU A 90 -12.84 20.60 2.91
CA GLU A 90 -12.90 21.95 2.31
C GLU A 90 -14.27 22.22 1.68
N LEU A 91 -14.84 21.25 0.93
CA LEU A 91 -16.20 21.36 0.37
C LEU A 91 -17.27 21.61 1.43
N LYS A 92 -17.16 21.00 2.62
CA LYS A 92 -18.15 21.17 3.71
C LYS A 92 -18.10 22.57 4.33
N GLN A 93 -16.93 23.20 4.32
CA GLN A 93 -16.67 24.45 5.03
C GLN A 93 -16.90 25.67 4.14
N ASN A 94 -16.81 25.49 2.82
CA ASN A 94 -16.94 26.56 1.85
C ASN A 94 -18.40 26.77 1.42
N VAL A 95 -18.80 28.03 1.33
CA VAL A 95 -20.10 28.47 0.77
C VAL A 95 -19.92 29.41 -0.43
N ASP A 96 -18.68 29.81 -0.69
CA ASP A 96 -18.33 30.65 -1.83
C ASP A 96 -18.23 29.78 -3.10
N SER A 97 -18.98 30.15 -4.14
CA SER A 97 -19.05 29.37 -5.38
C SER A 97 -17.70 29.26 -6.11
N THR A 98 -16.83 30.26 -5.99
CA THR A 98 -15.50 30.22 -6.62
C THR A 98 -14.62 29.21 -5.90
N ALA A 99 -14.56 29.29 -4.57
CA ALA A 99 -13.83 28.33 -3.74
C ALA A 99 -14.35 26.90 -3.92
N LEU A 100 -15.68 26.72 -4.01
CA LEU A 100 -16.28 25.41 -4.28
C LEU A 100 -15.85 24.83 -5.63
N ASN A 101 -15.82 25.65 -6.69
CA ASN A 101 -15.35 25.22 -8.01
C ASN A 101 -13.86 24.87 -7.99
N GLU A 102 -13.02 25.65 -7.32
CA GLU A 102 -11.59 25.35 -7.15
C GLU A 102 -11.37 24.04 -6.39
N THR A 103 -12.11 23.80 -5.31
CA THR A 103 -12.06 22.53 -4.58
C THR A 103 -12.52 21.36 -5.46
N ALA A 104 -13.54 21.53 -6.29
CA ALA A 104 -13.98 20.48 -7.22
C ALA A 104 -12.93 20.16 -8.30
N ILE A 105 -12.25 21.16 -8.85
CA ILE A 105 -11.12 20.96 -9.78
C ILE A 105 -9.99 20.17 -9.10
N LYS A 106 -9.67 20.52 -7.85
CA LYS A 106 -8.68 19.78 -7.04
C LYS A 106 -9.09 18.32 -6.85
N ILE A 107 -10.36 18.05 -6.57
CA ILE A 107 -10.90 16.69 -6.41
C ILE A 107 -10.79 15.92 -7.73
N ASP A 108 -11.18 16.50 -8.86
CA ASP A 108 -11.05 15.86 -10.17
C ASP A 108 -9.59 15.48 -10.46
N THR A 109 -8.65 16.40 -10.20
CA THR A 109 -7.21 16.15 -10.35
C THR A 109 -6.77 14.95 -9.51
N ILE A 110 -7.14 14.90 -8.23
CA ILE A 110 -6.80 13.80 -7.32
C ILE A 110 -7.36 12.47 -7.83
N LEU A 111 -8.61 12.43 -8.30
CA LEU A 111 -9.25 11.20 -8.79
C LEU A 111 -8.62 10.69 -10.10
N ASN A 112 -8.12 11.59 -10.94
CA ASN A 112 -7.41 11.23 -12.16
C ASN A 112 -6.00 10.73 -11.86
N GLU A 113 -5.28 11.37 -10.93
CA GLU A 113 -3.95 10.92 -10.50
C GLU A 113 -3.98 9.60 -9.73
N LEU A 114 -5.00 9.38 -8.88
CA LEU A 114 -5.19 8.15 -8.12
C LEU A 114 -5.19 6.89 -9.00
N THR A 115 -5.79 6.98 -10.19
CA THR A 115 -5.85 5.86 -11.13
C THR A 115 -4.55 5.68 -11.92
N GLU A 116 -3.68 6.68 -11.96
CA GLU A 116 -2.46 6.68 -12.76
C GLU A 116 -1.18 6.51 -11.92
N VAL A 117 -1.33 6.07 -10.66
CA VAL A 117 -0.20 5.74 -9.80
C VAL A 117 0.69 4.69 -10.47
N PRO A 118 2.00 4.96 -10.65
CA PRO A 118 2.92 3.98 -11.23
C PRO A 118 2.97 2.72 -10.38
N VAL A 119 2.72 1.58 -11.00
CA VAL A 119 2.77 0.26 -10.35
C VAL A 119 3.66 -0.70 -11.13
N PRO A 120 4.28 -1.68 -10.45
CA PRO A 120 4.95 -2.78 -11.13
C PRO A 120 3.99 -3.55 -12.06
N GLU A 121 4.48 -4.22 -13.10
CA GLU A 121 3.61 -4.89 -14.09
C GLU A 121 2.72 -5.99 -13.47
N TYR A 122 3.23 -6.73 -12.48
CA TYR A 122 2.53 -7.85 -11.85
C TYR A 122 2.68 -7.79 -10.34
N SER A 123 1.75 -7.11 -9.68
CA SER A 123 1.73 -6.96 -8.22
C SER A 123 0.31 -6.93 -7.66
N GLY A 124 0.17 -7.11 -6.34
CA GLY A 124 -1.13 -6.96 -5.70
C GLY A 124 -1.67 -5.53 -5.80
N VAL A 125 -0.79 -4.51 -5.83
CA VAL A 125 -1.17 -3.10 -6.01
C VAL A 125 -1.68 -2.87 -7.43
N THR A 126 -1.10 -3.53 -8.44
CA THR A 126 -1.58 -3.50 -9.83
C THR A 126 -2.99 -4.06 -9.93
N VAL A 127 -3.24 -5.19 -9.28
CA VAL A 127 -4.59 -5.79 -9.23
C VAL A 127 -5.58 -4.85 -8.55
N TYR A 128 -5.18 -4.21 -7.46
CA TYR A 128 -5.99 -3.20 -6.78
C TYR A 128 -6.33 -2.02 -7.69
N LEU A 129 -5.34 -1.39 -8.34
CA LEU A 129 -5.58 -0.24 -9.22
C LEU A 129 -6.43 -0.59 -10.44
N ASN A 130 -6.22 -1.77 -11.03
CA ASN A 130 -7.05 -2.21 -12.15
C ASN A 130 -8.51 -2.38 -11.74
N ARG A 131 -8.77 -2.95 -10.55
CA ARG A 131 -10.13 -3.03 -10.00
C ARG A 131 -10.70 -1.66 -9.71
N LEU A 132 -9.89 -0.75 -9.17
CA LEU A 132 -10.30 0.62 -8.90
C LEU A 132 -10.70 1.38 -10.19
N LYS A 133 -10.00 1.15 -11.32
CA LYS A 133 -10.36 1.74 -12.62
C LYS A 133 -11.71 1.23 -13.15
N GLU A 134 -12.09 0.02 -12.78
CA GLU A 134 -13.37 -0.63 -13.15
C GLU A 134 -14.46 -0.41 -12.10
N ASP A 135 -14.15 0.34 -11.03
CA ASP A 135 -15.03 0.54 -9.89
C ASP A 135 -16.18 1.50 -10.22
N ASN A 136 -17.41 1.04 -9.93
CA ASN A 136 -18.61 1.83 -10.21
C ASN A 136 -18.70 3.07 -9.32
N ASP A 137 -18.24 3.00 -8.08
CA ASP A 137 -18.31 4.12 -7.14
C ASP A 137 -17.29 5.19 -7.52
N LEU A 138 -16.11 4.81 -8.02
CA LEU A 138 -15.19 5.77 -8.64
C LEU A 138 -15.81 6.44 -9.87
N PHE A 139 -16.43 5.68 -10.77
CA PHE A 139 -17.07 6.22 -11.97
C PHE A 139 -18.18 7.21 -11.62
N LEU A 140 -19.06 6.85 -10.68
CA LEU A 140 -20.14 7.71 -10.20
C LEU A 140 -19.59 8.97 -9.54
N LEU A 141 -18.53 8.84 -8.74
CA LEU A 141 -17.89 9.98 -8.10
C LEU A 141 -17.30 10.95 -9.13
N LYS A 142 -16.56 10.47 -10.13
CA LYS A 142 -16.03 11.33 -11.21
C LYS A 142 -17.17 12.07 -11.94
N SER A 143 -18.25 11.36 -12.23
CA SER A 143 -19.45 11.95 -12.86
C SER A 143 -20.10 13.04 -11.99
N ASP A 144 -20.21 12.81 -10.67
CA ASP A 144 -20.75 13.80 -9.74
C ASP A 144 -19.84 15.05 -9.64
N VAL A 145 -18.52 14.89 -9.68
CA VAL A 145 -17.56 16.01 -9.68
C VAL A 145 -17.68 16.84 -10.95
N GLU A 146 -17.75 16.21 -12.12
CA GLU A 146 -17.92 16.91 -13.40
C GLU A 146 -19.24 17.71 -13.44
N LEU A 147 -20.35 17.11 -13.00
CA LEU A 147 -21.65 17.77 -12.92
C LEU A 147 -21.64 18.95 -11.94
N PHE A 148 -20.94 18.79 -10.81
CA PHE A 148 -20.76 19.84 -9.83
C PHE A 148 -19.99 21.03 -10.41
N MET A 149 -18.85 20.78 -11.07
CA MET A 149 -18.04 21.81 -11.72
C MET A 149 -18.84 22.56 -12.79
N LEU A 150 -19.60 21.85 -13.62
CA LEU A 150 -20.47 22.46 -14.63
C LEU A 150 -21.53 23.36 -13.99
N SER A 151 -22.14 22.91 -12.90
CA SER A 151 -23.17 23.69 -12.17
C SER A 151 -22.56 24.97 -11.58
N ALA A 152 -21.39 24.86 -10.96
CA ALA A 152 -20.67 25.99 -10.38
C ALA A 152 -20.25 27.03 -11.44
N GLN A 153 -19.83 26.60 -12.62
CA GLN A 153 -19.45 27.48 -13.73
C GLN A 153 -20.64 28.19 -14.40
N THR A 154 -21.80 27.53 -14.43
CA THR A 154 -23.01 28.05 -15.09
C THR A 154 -23.89 28.88 -14.15
N GLY A 155 -23.52 28.99 -12.87
CA GLY A 155 -24.30 29.69 -11.85
C GLY A 155 -25.59 28.97 -11.46
N LEU A 156 -25.69 27.67 -11.79
CA LEU A 156 -26.77 26.81 -11.31
C LEU A 156 -26.57 26.50 -9.82
N GLU A 157 -27.63 26.03 -9.17
CA GLU A 157 -27.55 25.59 -7.78
C GLU A 157 -26.55 24.44 -7.65
N VAL A 158 -25.62 24.60 -6.71
CA VAL A 158 -24.52 23.67 -6.47
C VAL A 158 -24.86 22.81 -5.26
N ASP A 159 -24.99 21.50 -5.44
CA ASP A 159 -25.27 20.58 -4.33
C ASP A 159 -23.98 19.99 -3.74
N ALA A 160 -23.31 20.82 -2.92
CA ALA A 160 -22.09 20.42 -2.20
C ALA A 160 -22.35 19.30 -1.19
N VAL A 161 -23.58 19.17 -0.69
CA VAL A 161 -23.95 18.10 0.24
C VAL A 161 -23.97 16.75 -0.47
N LYS A 162 -24.55 16.69 -1.68
CA LYS A 162 -24.54 15.48 -2.51
C LYS A 162 -23.12 15.07 -2.88
N LEU A 163 -22.32 15.98 -3.43
CA LEU A 163 -20.94 15.66 -3.81
C LEU A 163 -20.13 15.18 -2.59
N ASN A 164 -20.28 15.87 -1.46
CA ASN A 164 -19.62 15.49 -0.22
C ASN A 164 -19.94 14.05 0.22
N LYS A 165 -21.20 13.64 0.09
CA LYS A 165 -21.67 12.30 0.42
C LYS A 165 -21.11 11.25 -0.54
N SER A 166 -21.06 11.54 -1.83
CA SER A 166 -20.45 10.64 -2.83
C SER A 166 -18.97 10.41 -2.52
N ILE A 167 -18.22 11.48 -2.21
CA ILE A 167 -16.81 11.37 -1.82
C ILE A 167 -16.65 10.56 -0.52
N GLN A 168 -17.50 10.81 0.47
CA GLN A 168 -17.43 10.06 1.74
C GLN A 168 -17.71 8.57 1.54
N THR A 169 -18.68 8.22 0.69
CA THR A 169 -19.02 6.82 0.37
C THR A 169 -17.81 6.11 -0.25
N PHE A 170 -17.20 6.73 -1.26
CA PHE A 170 -15.97 6.22 -1.87
C PHE A 170 -14.82 6.07 -0.86
N LEU A 171 -14.60 7.07 0.00
CA LEU A 171 -13.56 7.00 1.02
C LEU A 171 -13.82 5.89 2.06
N ASP A 172 -15.07 5.66 2.45
CA ASP A 172 -15.41 4.61 3.43
C ASP A 172 -15.07 3.21 2.89
N GLU A 173 -15.18 3.01 1.57
CA GLU A 173 -14.89 1.73 0.91
C GLU A 173 -13.40 1.54 0.59
N HIS A 174 -12.70 2.62 0.21
CA HIS A 174 -11.32 2.53 -0.30
C HIS A 174 -10.23 3.01 0.68
N SER A 175 -10.58 3.68 1.79
CA SER A 175 -9.60 4.16 2.79
C SER A 175 -8.83 3.04 3.49
N LYS A 176 -9.35 1.81 3.45
CA LYS A 176 -8.70 0.62 3.97
C LYS A 176 -8.34 -0.27 2.79
N ILE A 177 -7.15 -0.08 2.22
CA ILE A 177 -6.57 -1.02 1.25
C ILE A 177 -6.31 -2.34 2.01
N SER A 178 -7.35 -3.17 2.14
CA SER A 178 -7.51 -4.18 3.20
C SER A 178 -6.47 -5.29 3.18
N ASN A 179 -5.81 -5.48 2.05
CA ASN A 179 -4.81 -6.51 1.85
C ASN A 179 -3.38 -6.07 2.26
N TYR A 180 -3.17 -4.80 2.64
CA TYR A 180 -1.84 -4.29 2.96
C TYR A 180 -1.79 -3.68 4.36
N LYS A 181 -0.86 -4.16 5.17
CA LYS A 181 -0.62 -3.67 6.53
C LYS A 181 0.35 -2.47 6.54
#